data_AF-A0A9P9PWH4-F1
#
_entry.id   AF-A0A9P9PWH4-F1
#
_cell.length_a   1.000
_cell.length_b   1.000
_cell.length_c   1.000
_cell.angle_alpha   90.00
_cell.angle_beta   90.00
_cell.angle_gamma   90.00
#
_symmetry.space_group_name_H-M   'P 1'
#
loop_
_entity.id
_entity.type
_entity.pdbx_description
1 polymer ?
#
loop_
_entity_poly.entity_id
_entity_poly.type
_entity_poly.pdbx_seq_one_letter_code
_entity_poly.pdbx_strand_id
1 'polypeptide(L)'
;PSLYGLSQEDIADAATYLGLTILSGYHNYQPRSIVLAYAGHGLGLCDNDRNLESCRLEGLQLPVCEVLLVEHTEFALLLHVKVMREAYELANRDIAIFTDFTIGHSDVPRLAARVAHAVQQLLQEKYNNVVLPDKFTTIMTGSKIGQEITDAIEKAAKNLGCGVEILNEEPGYIVARGAAELAWRSLGRAVPAGEL
;
A
#
# COMPACT_ATOMS: atom_id res chain seq x y z
N PRO A 1 -7.41 -6.26 14.63
CA PRO A 1 -8.47 -7.30 14.77
C PRO A 1 -8.70 -8.04 13.45
N SER A 2 -8.19 -9.26 13.33
CA SER A 2 -8.49 -10.19 12.25
C SER A 2 -9.71 -11.04 12.65
N LEU A 3 -10.88 -10.73 12.08
CA LEU A 3 -12.11 -11.51 12.31
C LEU A 3 -12.04 -12.81 11.49
N TYR A 4 -11.94 -13.94 12.18
CA TYR A 4 -12.19 -15.25 11.58
C TYR A 4 -13.64 -15.30 11.05
N GLY A 5 -13.81 -15.56 9.76
CA GLY A 5 -15.12 -15.81 9.14
C GLY A 5 -15.69 -14.70 8.27
N LEU A 6 -14.96 -13.61 8.01
CA LEU A 6 -15.31 -12.70 6.92
C LEU A 6 -14.66 -13.20 5.62
N SER A 7 -15.47 -13.78 4.74
CA SER A 7 -15.06 -14.03 3.36
C SER A 7 -14.90 -12.69 2.63
N GLN A 8 -14.13 -12.67 1.53
CA GLN A 8 -14.02 -11.46 0.72
C GLN A 8 -15.37 -10.98 0.18
N GLU A 9 -16.32 -11.90 0.02
CA GLU A 9 -17.70 -11.63 -0.37
C GLU A 9 -18.41 -10.83 0.72
N ASP A 10 -18.26 -11.18 2.00
CA ASP A 10 -18.87 -10.44 3.11
C ASP A 10 -18.33 -9.00 3.23
N ILE A 11 -17.06 -8.78 2.91
CA ILE A 11 -16.45 -7.44 2.90
C ILE A 11 -16.97 -6.61 1.71
N ALA A 12 -17.12 -7.25 0.54
CA ALA A 12 -17.69 -6.61 -0.65
C ALA A 12 -19.19 -6.31 -0.45
N ASP A 13 -19.93 -7.19 0.21
CA ASP A 13 -21.34 -7.01 0.53
C ASP A 13 -21.54 -5.95 1.60
N ALA A 14 -20.70 -5.91 2.64
CA ALA A 14 -20.72 -4.83 3.62
C ALA A 14 -20.40 -3.47 2.96
N ALA A 15 -19.42 -3.44 2.06
CA ALA A 15 -19.11 -2.24 1.28
C ALA A 15 -20.29 -1.81 0.40
N THR A 16 -20.93 -2.77 -0.29
CA THR A 16 -22.12 -2.54 -1.13
C THR A 16 -23.31 -2.06 -0.30
N TYR A 17 -23.56 -2.66 0.86
CA TYR A 17 -24.60 -2.28 1.81
C TYR A 17 -24.40 -0.85 2.35
N LEU A 18 -23.14 -0.46 2.58
CA LEU A 18 -22.77 0.91 2.98
C LEU A 18 -22.74 1.90 1.81
N GLY A 19 -23.11 1.47 0.60
CA GLY A 19 -23.14 2.32 -0.61
C GLY A 19 -21.75 2.66 -1.15
N LEU A 20 -20.69 1.97 -0.70
CA LEU A 20 -19.35 2.13 -1.25
C LEU A 20 -19.33 1.51 -2.65
N THR A 21 -19.24 2.38 -3.66
CA THR A 21 -19.27 1.95 -5.06
C THR A 21 -17.96 1.25 -5.40
N ILE A 22 -18.05 0.01 -5.90
CA ILE A 22 -16.91 -0.64 -6.56
C ILE A 22 -16.55 0.21 -7.77
N LEU A 23 -15.32 0.72 -7.81
CA LEU A 23 -14.85 1.57 -8.90
C LEU A 23 -14.92 0.78 -10.22
N SER A 24 -15.87 1.12 -11.09
CA SER A 24 -15.99 0.53 -12.43
C SER A 24 -15.10 1.29 -13.42
N GLY A 25 -14.25 0.57 -14.15
CA GLY A 25 -13.28 1.09 -15.12
C GLY A 25 -12.32 0.00 -15.61
N TYR A 26 -11.21 0.35 -16.27
CA TYR A 26 -10.14 -0.62 -16.63
C TYR A 26 -9.49 -1.33 -15.41
N HIS A 27 -9.95 -1.02 -14.20
CA HIS A 27 -9.43 -1.48 -12.92
C HIS A 27 -10.45 -2.39 -12.22
N ASN A 28 -10.64 -3.61 -12.73
CA ASN A 28 -11.43 -4.68 -12.09
C ASN A 28 -10.63 -5.35 -10.94
N TYR A 29 -10.10 -4.57 -10.00
CA TYR A 29 -9.21 -5.11 -8.96
C TYR A 29 -9.60 -4.62 -7.56
N GLN A 30 -9.66 -5.53 -6.59
CA GLN A 30 -9.77 -5.17 -5.17
C GLN A 30 -8.56 -4.31 -4.79
N PRO A 31 -8.76 -3.11 -4.21
CA PRO A 31 -7.65 -2.26 -3.82
C PRO A 31 -6.85 -2.96 -2.70
N ARG A 32 -5.61 -3.33 -3.01
CA ARG A 32 -4.67 -3.90 -2.04
C ARG A 32 -4.26 -2.81 -1.04
N SER A 33 -3.95 -3.18 0.20
CA SER A 33 -3.52 -2.25 1.26
C SER A 33 -2.44 -1.26 0.82
N ILE A 34 -1.53 -1.65 -0.09
CA ILE A 34 -0.48 -0.75 -0.61
C ILE A 34 -1.04 0.44 -1.37
N VAL A 35 -2.10 0.24 -2.16
CA VAL A 35 -2.72 1.29 -2.98
C VAL A 35 -3.48 2.26 -2.11
N LEU A 36 -4.25 1.71 -1.18
CA LEU A 36 -4.99 2.49 -0.20
C LEU A 36 -4.04 3.27 0.70
N ALA A 37 -2.95 2.68 1.16
CA ALA A 37 -1.96 3.38 1.97
C ALA A 37 -1.23 4.48 1.15
N TYR A 38 -0.92 4.23 -0.12
CA TYR A 38 -0.35 5.22 -1.04
C TYR A 38 -1.27 6.43 -1.21
N ALA A 39 -2.56 6.19 -1.52
CA ALA A 39 -3.59 7.23 -1.56
C ALA A 39 -3.77 7.94 -0.21
N GLY A 40 -3.68 7.21 0.90
CA GLY A 40 -3.84 7.75 2.26
C GLY A 40 -2.77 8.77 2.61
N HIS A 41 -1.57 8.65 2.04
CA HIS A 41 -0.51 9.64 2.12
C HIS A 41 -0.61 10.75 1.06
N GLY A 42 -1.70 10.78 0.29
CA GLY A 42 -1.92 11.76 -0.78
C GLY A 42 -1.09 11.49 -2.04
N LEU A 43 -0.47 10.31 -2.15
CA LEU A 43 0.38 9.96 -3.29
C LEU A 43 -0.45 9.34 -4.41
N GLY A 44 -0.01 9.51 -5.65
CA GLY A 44 -0.66 8.88 -6.80
C GLY A 44 -2.03 9.46 -7.15
N LEU A 45 -2.35 10.65 -6.64
CA LEU A 45 -3.62 11.33 -6.84
C LEU A 45 -3.41 12.56 -7.74
N CYS A 46 -4.32 12.76 -8.69
CA CYS A 46 -4.41 14.01 -9.44
C CYS A 46 -5.05 15.12 -8.58
N ASP A 47 -4.76 16.38 -8.87
CA ASP A 47 -5.35 17.50 -8.15
C ASP A 47 -6.78 17.77 -8.65
N ASN A 48 -7.00 17.63 -9.97
CA ASN A 48 -8.30 17.88 -10.59
C ASN A 48 -9.04 16.58 -10.92
N ASP A 49 -9.62 15.95 -9.91
CA ASP A 49 -10.34 14.68 -10.03
C ASP A 49 -11.67 14.75 -10.79
N ARG A 50 -12.22 15.95 -10.96
CA ARG A 50 -13.49 16.22 -11.67
C ARG A 50 -13.33 16.30 -13.19
N ASN A 51 -12.16 16.70 -13.69
CA ASN A 51 -11.87 16.71 -15.11
C ASN A 51 -11.03 15.48 -15.47
N LEU A 52 -11.69 14.45 -16.01
CA LEU A 52 -11.04 13.16 -16.32
C LEU A 52 -9.82 13.31 -17.22
N GLU A 53 -9.88 14.18 -18.22
CA GLU A 53 -8.76 14.34 -19.14
C GLU A 53 -7.59 15.09 -18.48
N SER A 54 -7.88 16.10 -17.66
CA SER A 54 -6.82 16.76 -16.87
C SER A 54 -6.20 15.80 -15.87
N CYS A 55 -7.01 15.04 -15.13
CA CYS A 55 -6.53 14.03 -14.18
C CYS A 55 -5.67 12.97 -14.88
N ARG A 56 -6.06 12.51 -16.08
CA ARG A 56 -5.28 11.56 -16.87
C ARG A 56 -3.94 12.13 -17.29
N LEU A 57 -3.89 13.39 -17.72
CA LEU A 57 -2.66 14.07 -18.13
C LEU A 57 -1.74 14.36 -16.94
N GLU A 58 -2.30 14.73 -15.79
CA GLU A 58 -1.58 14.86 -14.52
C GLU A 58 -1.01 13.52 -14.07
N GLY A 59 -1.81 12.44 -14.13
CA GLY A 59 -1.41 11.08 -13.79
C GLY A 59 -0.19 10.59 -14.56
N LEU A 60 -0.08 10.94 -15.86
CA LEU A 60 1.10 10.62 -16.68
C LEU A 60 2.38 11.35 -16.26
N GLN A 61 2.26 12.44 -15.49
CA GLN A 61 3.37 13.26 -15.01
C GLN A 61 3.73 12.98 -13.55
N LEU A 62 2.93 12.19 -12.84
CA LEU A 62 3.23 11.78 -11.47
C LEU A 62 4.55 10.99 -11.42
N PRO A 63 5.33 11.13 -10.34
CA PRO A 63 6.58 10.42 -10.18
C PRO A 63 6.33 8.90 -10.12
N VAL A 64 7.22 8.13 -10.73
CA VAL A 64 7.26 6.68 -10.57
C VAL A 64 8.05 6.35 -9.31
N CYS A 65 7.42 5.70 -8.35
CA CYS A 65 8.00 5.34 -7.06
C CYS A 65 8.11 3.82 -6.92
N GLU A 66 9.22 3.34 -6.37
CA GLU A 66 9.31 1.97 -5.85
C GLU A 66 8.80 1.97 -4.41
N VAL A 67 7.65 1.34 -4.21
CA VAL A 67 6.92 1.37 -2.93
C VAL A 67 7.09 0.05 -2.21
N LEU A 68 7.53 0.10 -0.96
CA LEU A 68 7.54 -1.03 -0.03
C LEU A 68 6.46 -0.81 1.04
N LEU A 69 5.38 -1.58 0.98
CA LEU A 69 4.44 -1.65 2.10
C LEU A 69 5.00 -2.58 3.17
N VAL A 70 4.98 -2.12 4.41
CA VAL A 70 5.28 -2.89 5.61
C VAL A 70 4.06 -2.87 6.52
N GLU A 71 3.27 -3.95 6.45
CA GLU A 71 2.10 -4.13 7.30
C GLU A 71 2.48 -5.01 8.49
N HIS A 72 2.49 -4.41 9.67
CA HIS A 72 2.87 -5.09 10.91
C HIS A 72 1.70 -5.11 11.88
N THR A 73 1.43 -6.29 12.43
CA THR A 73 0.43 -6.49 13.47
C THR A 73 1.02 -7.33 14.60
N GLU A 74 0.30 -7.47 15.71
CA GLU A 74 0.67 -8.38 16.80
C GLU A 74 0.76 -9.86 16.38
N PHE A 75 0.25 -10.22 15.19
CA PHE A 75 0.20 -11.60 14.70
C PHE A 75 1.09 -11.87 13.48
N ALA A 76 1.33 -10.85 12.65
CA ALA A 76 1.94 -11.05 11.34
C ALA A 76 2.70 -9.83 10.84
N LEU A 77 3.70 -10.08 10.00
CA LEU A 77 4.32 -9.13 9.10
C LEU A 77 3.98 -9.51 7.67
N LEU A 78 3.48 -8.54 6.91
CA LEU A 78 3.29 -8.62 5.49
C LEU A 78 4.14 -7.52 4.84
N LEU A 79 4.97 -7.91 3.89
CA LEU A 79 5.76 -7.01 3.08
C LEU A 79 5.30 -7.12 1.62
N HIS A 80 5.20 -5.99 0.94
CA HIS A 80 4.76 -5.97 -0.45
C HIS A 80 5.50 -4.86 -1.20
N VAL A 81 6.22 -5.21 -2.27
CA VAL A 81 6.97 -4.23 -3.06
C VAL A 81 6.37 -4.10 -4.45
N LYS A 82 6.09 -2.87 -4.86
CA LYS A 82 5.51 -2.56 -6.17
C LYS A 82 5.98 -1.21 -6.71
N VAL A 83 6.15 -1.13 -8.03
CA VAL A 83 6.31 0.14 -8.74
C VAL A 83 4.95 0.82 -8.88
N MET A 84 4.84 2.05 -8.42
CA MET A 84 3.59 2.80 -8.44
C MET A 84 3.81 4.22 -8.94
N ARG A 85 2.92 4.67 -9.81
CA ARG A 85 2.75 6.06 -10.21
C ARG A 85 1.42 6.60 -9.73
N GLU A 86 0.34 5.88 -10.00
CA GLU A 86 -1.03 6.28 -9.65
C GLU A 86 -1.60 5.39 -8.54
N ALA A 87 -2.45 5.96 -7.69
CA ALA A 87 -3.11 5.25 -6.58
C ALA A 87 -4.29 4.36 -7.01
N TYR A 88 -4.22 3.84 -8.23
CA TYR A 88 -5.11 2.83 -8.81
C TYR A 88 -4.38 1.91 -9.80
N GLU A 89 -3.06 2.01 -9.90
CA GLU A 89 -2.23 1.11 -10.72
C GLU A 89 -2.15 -0.29 -10.10
N LEU A 90 -3.16 -1.11 -10.36
CA LEU A 90 -3.13 -2.55 -10.09
C LEU A 90 -3.17 -3.38 -11.37
N ALA A 91 -2.34 -3.05 -12.35
CA ALA A 91 -1.94 -4.07 -13.33
C ALA A 91 -1.05 -5.10 -12.59
N ASN A 92 -1.47 -6.36 -12.60
CA ASN A 92 -0.95 -7.50 -11.83
C ASN A 92 0.48 -7.97 -12.22
N ARG A 93 1.32 -7.11 -12.79
CA ARG A 93 2.69 -7.49 -13.17
C ARG A 93 3.67 -7.15 -12.04
N ASP A 94 4.55 -8.10 -11.75
CA ASP A 94 5.75 -7.96 -10.89
C ASP A 94 5.50 -7.57 -9.43
N ILE A 95 4.51 -8.22 -8.80
CA ILE A 95 4.25 -8.10 -7.37
C ILE A 95 5.14 -9.07 -6.59
N ALA A 96 5.99 -8.54 -5.71
CA ALA A 96 6.75 -9.33 -4.73
C ALA A 96 6.10 -9.20 -3.35
N ILE A 97 5.74 -10.33 -2.72
CA ILE A 97 5.09 -10.39 -1.41
C ILE A 97 5.88 -11.33 -0.51
N PHE A 98 6.06 -10.92 0.74
CA PHE A 98 6.55 -11.78 1.81
C PHE A 98 5.59 -11.74 2.98
N THR A 99 5.34 -12.90 3.60
CA THR A 99 4.46 -13.04 4.76
C THR A 99 5.16 -13.85 5.85
N ASP A 100 5.13 -13.35 7.08
CA ASP A 100 5.61 -14.08 8.25
C ASP A 100 4.62 -13.95 9.42
N PHE A 101 3.98 -15.06 9.76
CA PHE A 101 3.00 -15.20 10.84
C PHE A 101 3.63 -15.68 12.16
N THR A 102 4.93 -15.95 12.16
CA THR A 102 5.64 -16.48 13.33
C THR A 102 6.21 -15.38 14.23
N ILE A 103 5.84 -14.12 13.95
CA ILE A 103 6.35 -12.92 14.60
C ILE A 103 5.58 -12.59 15.88
N GLY A 104 4.35 -13.09 16.00
CA GLY A 104 3.54 -12.90 17.20
C GLY A 104 4.29 -13.33 18.46
N HIS A 105 4.34 -12.42 19.44
CA HIS A 105 5.00 -12.56 20.75
C HIS A 105 6.55 -12.47 20.74
N SER A 106 7.18 -11.92 19.71
CA SER A 106 8.63 -11.65 19.73
C SER A 106 8.96 -10.36 20.52
N ASP A 107 9.98 -10.41 21.38
CA ASP A 107 10.54 -9.20 22.01
C ASP A 107 11.06 -8.20 20.96
N VAL A 108 10.97 -6.90 21.24
CA VAL A 108 11.26 -5.81 20.29
C VAL A 108 12.61 -5.94 19.55
N PRO A 109 13.74 -6.27 20.20
CA PRO A 109 15.01 -6.41 19.49
C PRO A 109 15.03 -7.57 18.48
N ARG A 110 14.34 -8.67 18.81
CA ARG A 110 14.20 -9.82 17.91
C ARG A 110 13.26 -9.48 16.76
N LEU A 111 12.19 -8.75 17.03
CA LEU A 111 11.27 -8.25 16.01
C LEU A 111 12.02 -7.36 14.99
N ALA A 112 12.79 -6.38 15.45
CA ALA A 112 13.56 -5.49 14.58
C ALA A 112 14.51 -6.26 13.65
N ALA A 113 15.27 -7.20 14.19
CA ALA A 113 16.18 -8.04 13.40
C ALA A 113 15.43 -8.88 12.35
N ARG A 114 14.25 -9.42 12.70
CA ARG A 114 13.42 -10.21 11.78
C ARG A 114 12.82 -9.36 10.67
N VAL A 115 12.33 -8.16 10.99
CA VAL A 115 11.83 -7.21 9.98
C VAL A 115 12.95 -6.83 9.02
N ALA A 116 14.14 -6.47 9.52
CA ALA A 116 15.30 -6.17 8.68
C ALA A 116 15.65 -7.34 7.75
N HIS A 117 15.67 -8.56 8.28
CA HIS A 117 15.96 -9.75 7.49
C HIS A 117 14.90 -10.00 6.41
N ALA A 118 13.62 -9.89 6.75
CA ALA A 118 12.51 -10.06 5.82
C ALA A 118 12.53 -9.01 4.69
N VAL A 119 12.79 -7.74 5.03
CA VAL A 119 12.95 -6.66 4.04
C VAL A 119 14.14 -6.94 3.13
N GLN A 120 15.30 -7.30 3.69
CA GLN A 120 16.48 -7.62 2.91
C GLN A 120 16.22 -8.79 1.96
N GLN A 121 15.61 -9.88 2.46
CA GLN A 121 15.27 -11.05 1.65
C GLN A 121 14.34 -10.69 0.50
N LEU A 122 13.25 -9.96 0.78
CA LEU A 122 12.27 -9.59 -0.24
C LEU A 122 12.89 -8.69 -1.32
N LEU A 123 13.70 -7.71 -0.93
CA LEU A 123 14.36 -6.81 -1.87
C LEU A 123 15.43 -7.55 -2.69
N GLN A 124 16.24 -8.42 -2.08
CA GLN A 124 17.21 -9.23 -2.81
C GLN A 124 16.54 -10.15 -3.83
N GLU A 125 15.39 -10.74 -3.48
CA GLU A 125 14.63 -11.60 -4.38
C GLU A 125 14.03 -10.80 -5.54
N LYS A 126 13.35 -9.68 -5.26
CA LYS A 126 12.72 -8.84 -6.28
C LYS A 126 13.74 -8.27 -7.27
N TYR A 127 14.89 -7.83 -6.78
CA TYR A 127 15.93 -7.17 -7.58
C TYR A 127 17.07 -8.12 -7.95
N ASN A 128 16.86 -9.44 -7.86
CA ASN A 128 17.85 -10.40 -8.33
C ASN A 128 18.04 -10.27 -9.84
N ASN A 129 19.25 -9.92 -10.29
CA ASN A 129 19.59 -9.65 -11.68
C ASN A 129 18.87 -8.44 -12.32
N VAL A 130 18.31 -7.55 -11.49
CA VAL A 130 17.69 -6.29 -11.94
C VAL A 130 18.36 -5.13 -11.19
N VAL A 131 18.37 -3.94 -11.79
CA VAL A 131 18.92 -2.75 -11.14
C VAL A 131 18.09 -2.41 -9.91
N LEU A 132 18.73 -2.34 -8.75
CA LEU A 132 18.13 -1.86 -7.51
C LEU A 132 17.88 -0.35 -7.63
N PRO A 133 16.70 0.17 -7.25
CA PRO A 133 16.44 1.60 -7.27
C PRO A 133 17.26 2.33 -6.20
N ASP A 134 17.63 3.57 -6.49
CA ASP A 134 18.40 4.42 -5.57
C ASP A 134 17.63 4.71 -4.27
N LYS A 135 16.29 4.75 -4.35
CA LYS A 135 15.43 5.07 -3.22
C LYS A 135 14.08 4.33 -3.28
N PHE A 136 13.62 3.86 -2.13
CA PHE A 136 12.26 3.35 -1.93
C PHE A 136 11.40 4.32 -1.11
N THR A 137 10.10 4.34 -1.39
CA THR A 137 9.09 4.89 -0.48
C THR A 137 8.51 3.75 0.32
N THR A 138 8.82 3.70 1.61
CA THR A 138 8.34 2.66 2.52
C THR A 138 7.10 3.17 3.26
N ILE A 139 5.99 2.46 3.17
CA ILE A 139 4.74 2.82 3.84
C ILE A 139 4.47 1.82 4.97
N MET A 140 4.34 2.33 6.18
CA MET A 140 4.06 1.54 7.37
C MET A 140 2.55 1.47 7.61
N THR A 141 2.01 0.28 7.84
CA THR A 141 0.59 0.07 8.18
C THR A 141 0.43 -0.92 9.33
N GLY A 142 -0.74 -0.87 9.98
CA GLY A 142 -1.12 -1.78 11.05
C GLY A 142 -0.87 -1.20 12.45
N SER A 143 -0.38 -2.04 13.36
CA SER A 143 -0.06 -1.64 14.75
C SER A 143 1.03 -0.57 14.76
N LYS A 144 0.99 0.37 15.71
CA LYS A 144 2.00 1.43 15.83
C LYS A 144 3.40 0.83 15.93
N ILE A 145 4.29 1.29 15.04
CA ILE A 145 5.64 0.78 14.91
C ILE A 145 6.61 1.78 15.56
N GLY A 146 7.48 1.29 16.43
CA GLY A 146 8.52 2.07 17.09
C GLY A 146 9.72 2.37 16.20
N GLN A 147 10.57 3.29 16.66
CA GLN A 147 11.77 3.74 15.94
C GLN A 147 12.72 2.59 15.63
N GLU A 148 12.78 1.58 16.49
CA GLU A 148 13.68 0.44 16.34
C GLU A 148 13.42 -0.36 15.05
N ILE A 149 12.15 -0.44 14.63
CA ILE A 149 11.78 -1.15 13.41
C ILE A 149 12.04 -0.29 12.18
N THR A 150 11.76 1.02 12.25
CA THR A 150 12.07 1.94 11.15
C THR A 150 13.57 1.97 10.90
N ASP A 151 14.39 2.08 11.94
CA ASP A 151 15.85 2.02 11.85
C ASP A 151 16.34 0.69 11.26
N ALA A 152 15.67 -0.41 11.61
CA ALA A 152 15.99 -1.73 11.08
C ALA A 152 15.72 -1.82 9.56
N ILE A 153 14.61 -1.24 9.09
CA ILE A 153 14.28 -1.15 7.67
C ILE A 153 15.28 -0.26 6.94
N GLU A 154 15.60 0.92 7.49
CA GLU A 154 16.59 1.84 6.89
C GLU A 154 17.95 1.18 6.76
N LYS A 155 18.39 0.48 7.81
CA LYS A 155 19.66 -0.26 7.79
C LYS A 155 19.65 -1.40 6.78
N ALA A 156 18.55 -2.15 6.69
CA ALA A 156 18.42 -3.24 5.73
C ALA A 156 18.50 -2.74 4.28
N ALA A 157 17.77 -1.67 3.96
CA ALA A 157 17.83 -0.99 2.67
C ALA A 157 19.23 -0.44 2.36
N LYS A 158 19.83 0.27 3.32
CA LYS A 158 21.18 0.85 3.17
C LYS A 158 22.25 -0.22 2.92
N ASN A 159 22.14 -1.39 3.55
CA ASN A 159 23.04 -2.51 3.31
C ASN A 159 22.97 -3.07 1.87
N LEU A 160 21.84 -2.85 1.18
CA LEU A 160 21.68 -3.17 -0.23
C LEU A 160 22.13 -2.03 -1.15
N GLY A 161 22.47 -0.87 -0.59
CA GLY A 161 22.89 0.32 -1.34
C GLY A 161 21.75 1.24 -1.76
N CYS A 162 20.54 1.08 -1.20
CA CYS A 162 19.42 1.98 -1.47
C CYS A 162 19.07 2.86 -0.27
N GLY A 163 18.56 4.05 -0.56
CA GLY A 163 17.90 4.91 0.42
C GLY A 163 16.45 4.50 0.63
N VAL A 164 15.86 4.96 1.72
CA VAL A 164 14.42 4.81 2.01
C VAL A 164 13.85 6.11 2.54
N GLU A 165 12.61 6.38 2.21
CA GLU A 165 11.76 7.35 2.87
C GLU A 165 10.62 6.61 3.54
N ILE A 166 10.54 6.70 4.86
CA ILE A 166 9.54 5.97 5.65
C ILE A 166 8.36 6.90 5.94
N LEU A 167 7.17 6.47 5.52
CA LEU A 167 5.89 7.08 5.83
C LEU A 167 5.23 6.25 6.94
N ASN A 168 5.19 6.79 8.16
CA ASN A 168 4.68 6.13 9.37
C ASN A 168 3.72 7.03 10.17
N GLU A 169 3.07 7.97 9.49
CA GLU A 169 2.05 8.81 10.11
C GLU A 169 0.74 8.02 10.24
N GLU A 170 0.24 7.84 11.46
CA GLU A 170 -1.01 7.13 11.77
C GLU A 170 -1.16 5.77 11.03
N PRO A 171 -0.21 4.83 11.20
CA PRO A 171 -0.16 3.58 10.43
C PRO A 171 -1.40 2.70 10.59
N GLY A 172 -2.14 2.85 11.70
CA GLY A 172 -3.39 2.13 11.95
C GLY A 172 -4.58 2.65 11.14
N TYR A 173 -4.51 3.86 10.59
CA TYR A 173 -5.63 4.54 9.93
C TYR A 173 -5.34 4.90 8.47
N ILE A 174 -4.09 4.88 8.03
CA ILE A 174 -3.70 5.36 6.70
C ILE A 174 -4.40 4.63 5.54
N VAL A 175 -4.60 3.31 5.68
CA VAL A 175 -5.32 2.50 4.70
C VAL A 175 -6.78 2.94 4.61
N ALA A 176 -7.44 3.15 5.75
CA ALA A 176 -8.82 3.62 5.79
C ALA A 176 -8.96 5.05 5.22
N ARG A 177 -7.98 5.92 5.51
CA ARG A 177 -7.92 7.28 4.94
C ARG A 177 -7.87 7.23 3.41
N GLY A 178 -7.00 6.42 2.83
CA GLY A 178 -6.93 6.32 1.36
C GLY A 178 -8.14 5.64 0.73
N ALA A 179 -8.75 4.66 1.42
CA ALA A 179 -10.02 4.10 0.99
C ALA A 179 -11.12 5.16 0.93
N ALA A 180 -11.22 6.00 1.97
CA ALA A 180 -12.15 7.12 2.01
C ALA A 180 -11.87 8.13 0.91
N GLU A 181 -10.60 8.49 0.67
CA GLU A 181 -10.21 9.42 -0.40
C GLU A 181 -10.64 8.92 -1.78
N LEU A 182 -10.35 7.66 -2.11
CA LEU A 182 -10.74 7.08 -3.39
C LEU A 182 -12.26 6.96 -3.54
N ALA A 183 -12.97 6.64 -2.45
CA ALA A 183 -14.43 6.61 -2.44
C ALA A 183 -15.03 8.02 -2.63
N TRP A 184 -14.49 9.04 -1.98
CA TRP A 184 -14.97 10.42 -2.14
C TRP A 184 -14.83 10.91 -3.58
N ARG A 185 -13.69 10.60 -4.21
CA ARG A 185 -13.41 10.93 -5.61
C ARG A 185 -14.32 10.17 -6.58
N SER A 186 -14.85 9.01 -6.20
CA SER A 186 -15.78 8.25 -7.03
C SER A 186 -17.22 8.75 -6.94
N LEU A 187 -17.64 9.28 -5.79
CA LEU A 187 -18.96 9.90 -5.63
C LEU A 187 -19.14 11.13 -6.52
N GLY A 188 -18.08 11.91 -6.74
CA GLY A 188 -18.08 13.02 -7.70
C GLY A 188 -18.22 12.60 -9.18
N ARG A 189 -18.12 11.28 -9.46
CA ARG A 189 -18.19 10.68 -10.80
C ARG A 189 -19.50 9.94 -11.07
N ALA A 190 -20.43 9.91 -10.12
CA ALA A 190 -21.74 9.32 -10.35
C ALA A 190 -22.51 10.14 -11.40
N VAL A 191 -22.59 9.62 -12.62
CA VAL A 191 -23.50 10.11 -13.66
C VAL A 191 -24.93 9.98 -13.10
N PRO A 192 -25.80 10.99 -13.23
CA PRO A 192 -27.18 10.88 -12.78
C PRO A 192 -27.84 9.64 -13.40
N ALA A 193 -28.62 8.90 -12.61
CA ALA A 193 -29.28 7.66 -12.99
C ALA A 193 -30.30 7.78 -14.16
N GLY A 194 -30.36 8.93 -14.85
CA GLY A 194 -31.19 9.18 -16.03
C GLY A 194 -30.47 9.08 -17.38
N GLU A 195 -29.18 8.72 -17.39
CA GLU A 195 -28.37 8.59 -18.64
C GLU A 195 -27.81 7.16 -18.86
N LEU A 196 -28.41 6.14 -18.24
CA LEU A 196 -28.14 4.71 -18.51
C LEU A 196 -29.30 4.04 -19.24
#